data_AF-A0A7C5PX64-F1
#
_entry.id   AF-A0A7C5PX64-F1
#
_cell.length_a   1.000
_cell.length_b   1.000
_cell.length_c   1.000
_cell.angle_alpha   90.00
_cell.angle_beta   90.00
_cell.angle_gamma   90.00
#
_symmetry.space_group_name_H-M   'P 1'
#
loop_
_entity.id
_entity.type
_entity.pdbx_description
1 polymer ?
#
loop_
_entity_poly.entity_id
_entity_poly.type
_entity_poly.pdbx_seq_one_letter_code
_entity_poly.pdbx_strand_id
1 'polypeptide(L)'
;MSDIIKHECGIAFVRLLKPLDYYLEQYGTPLYGLKKLQLLLQKQRNRGQDGAGLATIKLDMPPGTRYISRKRSNASDPLRDLLLQVNAYFKNLPPETFRDTARLKQEFPFTGEVLLGHLRYATHGKNSIEQVHPV
;
A
#
# COMPACT_ATOMS: atom_id res chain seq x y z
N MET A 1 -26.27 14.28 -10.27
CA MET A 1 -26.67 13.41 -9.14
C MET A 1 -25.64 12.29 -9.07
N SER A 2 -24.84 12.22 -8.00
CA SER A 2 -23.90 11.12 -7.80
C SER A 2 -24.67 9.88 -7.35
N ASP A 3 -24.35 8.72 -7.91
CA ASP A 3 -24.93 7.43 -7.53
C ASP A 3 -24.88 7.21 -6.02
N ILE A 4 -25.90 6.52 -5.50
CA ILE A 4 -25.94 6.09 -4.10
C ILE A 4 -24.74 5.18 -3.83
N ILE A 5 -23.83 5.61 -2.96
CA ILE A 5 -22.72 4.78 -2.50
C ILE A 5 -23.33 3.66 -1.65
N LYS A 6 -23.43 2.46 -2.22
CA LYS A 6 -23.77 1.24 -1.48
C LYS A 6 -22.66 0.92 -0.48
N HIS A 7 -22.95 0.06 0.50
CA HIS A 7 -22.02 -0.51 1.47
C HIS A 7 -20.93 -1.36 0.81
N GLU A 8 -20.07 -0.71 0.03
CA GLU A 8 -19.05 -1.31 -0.81
C GLU A 8 -17.68 -0.96 -0.24
N CYS A 9 -16.85 -1.98 -0.08
CA CYS A 9 -15.43 -1.80 0.17
C CYS A 9 -14.76 -0.99 -0.95
N GLY A 10 -13.70 -0.26 -0.61
CA GLY A 10 -12.81 0.38 -1.58
C GLY A 10 -11.68 -0.56 -1.98
N ILE A 11 -11.30 -0.56 -3.25
CA ILE A 11 -10.12 -1.28 -3.74
C ILE A 11 -9.27 -0.35 -4.59
N ALA A 12 -7.96 -0.47 -4.46
CA ALA A 12 -7.02 0.22 -5.33
C ALA A 12 -5.90 -0.74 -5.71
N PHE A 13 -5.59 -0.81 -7.00
CA PHE A 13 -4.54 -1.68 -7.52
C PHE A 13 -3.59 -0.86 -8.37
N VAL A 14 -2.29 -1.05 -8.16
CA VAL A 14 -1.23 -0.37 -8.93
C VAL A 14 -0.23 -1.42 -9.39
N ARG A 15 0.00 -1.48 -10.70
CA ARG A 15 1.03 -2.30 -11.33
C ARG A 15 2.03 -1.39 -12.04
N LEU A 16 3.29 -1.42 -11.61
CA LEU A 16 4.39 -0.69 -12.25
C LEU A 16 4.97 -1.52 -13.40
N LEU A 17 4.81 -1.04 -14.64
CA LEU A 17 5.26 -1.77 -15.84
C LEU A 17 6.75 -1.57 -16.16
N LYS A 18 7.45 -0.77 -15.36
CA LYS A 18 8.88 -0.44 -15.47
C LYS A 18 9.57 -0.70 -14.12
N PRO A 19 10.91 -0.86 -14.09
CA PRO A 19 11.65 -0.98 -12.84
C PRO A 19 11.58 0.30 -11.99
N LEU A 20 11.90 0.20 -10.70
CA LEU A 20 11.85 1.35 -9.77
C LEU A 20 12.77 2.50 -10.21
N ASP A 21 13.91 2.21 -10.84
CA ASP A 21 14.84 3.20 -11.40
C ASP A 21 14.15 4.16 -12.38
N TYR A 22 13.30 3.62 -13.27
CA TYR A 22 12.55 4.44 -14.22
C TYR A 22 11.67 5.47 -13.49
N TYR A 23 11.01 5.07 -12.40
CA TYR A 23 10.14 6.00 -11.65
C TYR A 23 10.94 7.00 -10.82
N LEU A 24 12.12 6.63 -10.35
CA LEU A 24 13.06 7.55 -9.73
C LEU A 24 13.50 8.62 -10.73
N GLU A 25 13.94 8.24 -11.92
CA GLU A 25 14.38 9.17 -12.96
C GLU A 25 13.24 10.09 -13.44
N GLN A 26 12.07 9.51 -13.75
CA GLN A 26 10.96 10.25 -14.36
C GLN A 26 10.14 11.07 -13.35
N TYR A 27 10.03 10.63 -12.10
CA TYR A 27 9.16 11.25 -11.09
C TYR A 27 9.88 11.65 -9.80
N GLY A 28 11.20 11.51 -9.74
CA GLY A 28 12.02 11.89 -8.59
C GLY A 28 11.85 11.00 -7.36
N THR A 29 11.21 9.83 -7.48
CA THR A 29 10.99 8.94 -6.32
C THR A 29 10.79 7.48 -6.73
N PRO A 30 11.49 6.52 -6.08
CA PRO A 30 11.26 5.09 -6.33
C PRO A 30 9.94 4.60 -5.69
N LEU A 31 9.37 5.37 -4.76
CA LEU A 31 8.11 5.06 -4.08
C LEU A 31 6.87 5.50 -4.87
N TYR A 32 6.99 5.73 -6.17
CA TYR A 32 5.91 6.24 -7.01
C TYR A 32 4.64 5.41 -6.90
N GLY A 33 4.75 4.07 -7.06
CA GLY A 33 3.61 3.16 -6.97
C GLY A 33 2.92 3.22 -5.61
N LEU A 34 3.70 3.24 -4.53
CA LEU A 34 3.19 3.37 -3.17
C LEU A 34 2.43 4.70 -2.98
N LYS A 35 3.03 5.83 -3.36
CA LYS A 35 2.39 7.15 -3.25
C LYS A 35 1.09 7.23 -4.06
N LYS A 36 1.06 6.64 -5.26
CA LYS A 36 -0.17 6.57 -6.08
C LYS A 36 -1.24 5.72 -5.42
N LEU A 37 -0.87 4.55 -4.87
CA LEU A 37 -1.82 3.71 -4.15
C LEU A 37 -2.40 4.44 -2.93
N GLN A 38 -1.56 5.12 -2.13
CA GLN A 38 -2.00 5.91 -0.98
C GLN A 38 -3.00 7.01 -1.38
N LEU A 39 -2.72 7.71 -2.49
CA LEU A 39 -3.61 8.74 -3.02
C LEU A 39 -4.97 8.15 -3.48
N LEU A 40 -4.94 6.99 -4.15
CA LEU A 40 -6.16 6.30 -4.60
C LEU A 40 -7.02 5.83 -3.41
N LEU A 41 -6.40 5.33 -2.35
CA LEU A 41 -7.10 4.96 -1.12
C LEU A 41 -7.70 6.18 -0.41
N GLN A 42 -6.96 7.29 -0.32
CA GLN A 42 -7.46 8.54 0.24
C GLN A 42 -8.68 9.09 -0.54
N LYS A 43 -8.66 9.02 -1.87
CA LYS A 43 -9.82 9.39 -2.70
C LYS A 43 -11.05 8.52 -2.45
N GLN A 44 -10.83 7.28 -2.02
CA GLN A 44 -11.90 6.32 -1.72
C GLN A 44 -12.20 6.20 -0.23
N ARG A 45 -11.70 7.09 0.65
CA ARG A 45 -11.82 6.97 2.12
C ARG A 45 -13.26 6.78 2.63
N ASN A 46 -14.27 7.23 1.88
CA ASN A 46 -15.69 7.10 2.23
C ASN A 46 -16.28 5.72 1.84
N ARG A 47 -15.50 4.82 1.23
CA ARG A 47 -15.88 3.46 0.82
C ARG A 47 -15.41 2.39 1.83
N GLY A 48 -15.23 2.75 3.08
CA GLY A 48 -14.83 1.81 4.14
C GLY A 48 -14.03 2.48 5.24
N GLN A 49 -14.55 2.42 6.46
CA GLN A 49 -13.96 3.02 7.66
C GLN A 49 -13.75 2.00 8.79
N ASP A 50 -14.13 0.73 8.58
CA ASP A 50 -14.02 -0.32 9.59
C ASP A 50 -12.65 -0.99 9.59
N GLY A 51 -11.93 -0.91 8.46
CA GLY A 51 -10.58 -1.43 8.33
C GLY A 51 -9.90 -1.00 7.04
N ALA A 52 -8.58 -1.11 7.00
CA ALA A 52 -7.78 -0.81 5.82
C ALA A 52 -6.60 -1.78 5.72
N GLY A 53 -6.22 -2.16 4.52
CA GLY A 53 -5.03 -2.97 4.29
C GLY A 53 -4.29 -2.62 3.02
N LEU A 54 -3.01 -2.96 3.01
CA LEU A 54 -2.09 -2.74 1.89
C LEU A 54 -1.16 -3.95 1.76
N ALA A 55 -1.03 -4.45 0.56
CA ALA A 55 -0.08 -5.49 0.18
C ALA A 55 0.79 -5.03 -0.99
N THR A 56 1.98 -5.60 -1.06
CA THR A 56 3.01 -5.29 -2.06
C THR A 56 3.75 -6.56 -2.41
N ILE A 57 4.01 -6.75 -3.70
CA ILE A 57 4.81 -7.86 -4.24
C ILE A 57 5.97 -7.25 -5.04
N LYS A 58 7.18 -7.68 -4.69
CA LYS A 58 8.42 -7.46 -5.42
C LYS A 58 8.54 -8.53 -6.50
N LEU A 59 8.72 -8.12 -7.75
CA LEU A 59 8.95 -9.05 -8.85
C LEU A 59 10.44 -9.39 -8.98
N ASP A 60 10.76 -10.51 -9.61
CA ASP A 60 12.13 -10.89 -9.98
C ASP A 60 13.10 -10.90 -8.79
N MET A 61 12.60 -11.24 -7.61
CA MET A 61 13.40 -11.39 -6.40
C MET A 61 14.13 -12.75 -6.39
N PRO A 62 15.41 -12.81 -5.97
CA PRO A 62 16.14 -14.07 -5.91
C PRO A 62 15.50 -15.03 -4.88
N PRO A 63 15.61 -16.36 -5.09
CA PRO A 63 15.10 -17.35 -4.16
C PRO A 63 15.59 -17.13 -2.73
N GLY A 64 14.72 -17.36 -1.76
CA GLY A 64 15.02 -17.16 -0.34
C GLY A 64 14.90 -15.71 0.16
N THR A 65 14.57 -14.76 -0.71
CA THR A 65 14.32 -13.37 -0.29
C THR A 65 12.83 -13.07 -0.10
N ARG A 66 12.54 -12.19 0.87
CA ARG A 66 11.15 -11.78 1.15
C ARG A 66 10.65 -10.86 0.03
N TYR A 67 9.67 -11.34 -0.72
CA TYR A 67 9.09 -10.60 -1.84
C TYR A 67 7.68 -10.05 -1.58
N ILE A 68 6.97 -10.55 -0.56
CA ILE A 68 5.63 -10.06 -0.18
C ILE A 68 5.66 -9.30 1.16
N SER A 69 5.01 -8.14 1.17
CA SER A 69 4.80 -7.33 2.37
C SER A 69 3.32 -6.97 2.49
N ARG A 70 2.79 -7.06 3.71
CA ARG A 70 1.39 -6.80 4.01
C ARG A 70 1.26 -6.05 5.34
N LYS A 71 0.37 -5.07 5.39
CA LYS A 71 -0.07 -4.38 6.61
C LYS A 71 -1.58 -4.19 6.59
N ARG A 72 -2.19 -4.28 7.76
CA ARG A 72 -3.64 -4.12 7.96
C ARG A 72 -3.87 -3.32 9.23
N SER A 73 -5.00 -2.63 9.29
CA SER A 73 -5.47 -1.92 10.46
C SER A 73 -6.98 -2.02 10.57
N ASN A 74 -7.48 -2.19 11.80
CA ASN A 74 -8.87 -2.04 12.22
C ASN A 74 -8.98 -1.02 13.38
N ALA A 75 -8.02 -0.08 13.47
CA ALA A 75 -8.06 1.02 14.42
C ALA A 75 -9.24 1.98 14.13
N SER A 76 -9.48 2.96 15.00
CA SER A 76 -10.57 3.93 14.84
C SER A 76 -10.49 4.77 13.55
N ASP A 77 -9.28 5.11 13.11
CA ASP A 77 -9.01 5.68 11.78
C ASP A 77 -8.04 4.74 11.03
N PRO A 78 -8.57 3.66 10.43
CA PRO A 78 -7.73 2.55 9.99
C PRO A 78 -6.89 2.92 8.76
N LEU A 79 -7.40 3.79 7.88
CA LEU A 79 -6.62 4.26 6.73
C LEU A 79 -5.45 5.11 7.20
N ARG A 80 -5.66 6.08 8.09
CA ARG A 80 -4.57 6.90 8.62
C ARG A 80 -3.54 6.05 9.35
N ASP A 81 -3.98 5.17 10.24
CA ASP A 81 -3.10 4.27 10.98
C ASP A 81 -2.28 3.37 10.05
N LEU A 82 -2.91 2.76 9.04
CA LEU A 82 -2.23 1.98 8.01
C LEU A 82 -1.13 2.79 7.30
N LEU A 83 -1.45 4.00 6.85
CA LEU A 83 -0.50 4.85 6.13
C LEU A 83 0.67 5.29 7.03
N LEU A 84 0.40 5.60 8.30
CA LEU A 84 1.46 5.91 9.27
C LEU A 84 2.40 4.71 9.46
N GLN A 85 1.86 3.51 9.65
CA GLN A 85 2.67 2.31 9.85
C GLN A 85 3.49 1.93 8.60
N VAL A 86 2.94 2.12 7.40
CA VAL A 86 3.68 1.87 6.15
C VAL A 86 4.75 2.93 5.91
N ASN A 87 4.44 4.21 6.13
CA ASN A 87 5.41 5.30 5.93
C ASN A 87 6.52 5.32 6.99
N ALA A 88 6.30 4.73 8.16
CA ALA A 88 7.30 4.61 9.21
C ALA A 88 8.58 3.89 8.75
N TYR A 89 8.48 2.93 7.81
CA TYR A 89 9.65 2.25 7.24
C TYR A 89 10.59 3.17 6.45
N PHE A 90 10.10 4.33 6.01
CA PHE A 90 10.83 5.26 5.16
C PHE A 90 11.17 6.59 5.84
N LYS A 91 10.51 6.91 6.97
CA LYS A 91 10.52 8.24 7.59
C LYS A 91 11.92 8.74 7.96
N ASN A 92 12.79 7.85 8.44
CA ASN A 92 14.12 8.20 8.96
C ASN A 92 15.25 7.71 8.04
N LEU A 93 14.94 7.34 6.80
CA LEU A 93 15.97 6.88 5.87
C LEU A 93 16.73 8.08 5.30
N PRO A 94 18.06 8.01 5.23
CA PRO A 94 18.85 9.01 4.55
C PRO A 94 18.44 9.16 3.07
N PRO A 95 18.42 10.38 2.49
CA PRO A 95 17.98 10.63 1.11
C PRO A 95 18.69 9.77 0.05
N GLU A 96 19.96 9.45 0.26
CA GLU A 96 20.76 8.60 -0.61
C GLU A 96 20.24 7.16 -0.70
N THR A 97 19.54 6.67 0.34
CA THR A 97 18.92 5.34 0.34
C THR A 97 17.86 5.23 -0.76
N PHE A 98 17.19 6.33 -1.09
CA PHE A 98 16.18 6.36 -2.15
C PHE A 98 16.78 6.43 -3.56
N ARG A 99 18.10 6.63 -3.69
CA ARG A 99 18.79 6.61 -4.99
C ARG A 99 19.22 5.21 -5.41
N ASP A 100 19.45 4.32 -4.45
CA ASP A 100 19.75 2.91 -4.71
C ASP A 100 18.45 2.10 -4.70
N THR A 101 17.76 2.04 -5.85
CA THR A 101 16.46 1.38 -5.92
C THR A 101 16.54 -0.14 -5.79
N ALA A 102 17.67 -0.74 -6.16
CA ALA A 102 17.93 -2.17 -6.03
C ALA A 102 18.03 -2.56 -4.55
N ARG A 103 18.85 -1.85 -3.77
CA ARG A 103 18.92 -2.04 -2.32
C ARG A 103 17.59 -1.73 -1.64
N LEU A 104 16.93 -0.65 -2.06
CA LEU A 104 15.62 -0.26 -1.52
C LEU A 104 14.58 -1.38 -1.73
N LYS A 105 14.56 -1.98 -2.93
CA LYS A 105 13.72 -3.13 -3.25
C LYS A 105 14.13 -4.38 -2.46
N GLN A 106 15.42 -4.60 -2.22
CA GLN A 106 15.88 -5.80 -1.51
C GLN A 106 15.54 -5.75 -0.01
N GLU A 107 15.86 -4.64 0.65
CA GLU A 107 15.88 -4.55 2.12
C GLU A 107 14.55 -4.08 2.72
N PHE A 108 13.82 -3.20 2.04
CA PHE A 108 12.67 -2.52 2.64
C PHE A 108 11.35 -3.18 2.27
N PRO A 109 10.36 -3.26 3.18
CA PRO A 109 9.01 -3.68 2.81
C PRO A 109 8.29 -2.56 2.05
N PHE A 110 7.20 -2.90 1.37
CA PHE A 110 6.38 -1.94 0.62
C PHE A 110 7.06 -1.24 -0.57
N THR A 111 8.28 -1.66 -0.91
CA THR A 111 8.95 -1.35 -2.18
C THR A 111 8.70 -2.51 -3.13
N GLY A 112 8.06 -2.27 -4.27
CA GLY A 112 7.65 -3.33 -5.19
C GLY A 112 6.74 -2.82 -6.29
N GLU A 113 6.49 -3.68 -7.26
CA GLU A 113 5.85 -3.30 -8.53
C GLU A 113 4.39 -3.72 -8.64
N VAL A 114 3.90 -4.55 -7.73
CA VAL A 114 2.47 -4.88 -7.63
C VAL A 114 1.99 -4.45 -6.26
N LEU A 115 1.02 -3.55 -6.22
CA LEU A 115 0.48 -3.02 -4.98
C LEU A 115 -1.04 -3.12 -4.97
N LEU A 116 -1.59 -3.56 -3.84
CA LEU A 116 -3.02 -3.67 -3.63
C LEU A 116 -3.38 -3.00 -2.31
N GLY A 117 -4.40 -2.15 -2.35
CA GLY A 117 -4.99 -1.53 -1.17
C GLY A 117 -6.47 -1.86 -1.09
N HIS A 118 -6.97 -1.97 0.14
CA HIS A 118 -8.37 -2.26 0.41
C HIS A 118 -8.87 -1.42 1.59
N LEU A 119 -10.10 -0.91 1.48
CA LEU A 119 -10.86 -0.26 2.54
C LEU A 119 -12.08 -1.12 2.83
N ARG A 120 -12.24 -1.52 4.08
CA ARG A 120 -13.31 -2.42 4.52
C ARG A 120 -14.50 -1.61 5.00
N TYR A 121 -15.65 -1.92 4.42
CA TYR A 121 -16.95 -1.62 5.00
C TYR A 121 -17.53 -2.92 5.57
N ALA A 122 -17.74 -2.99 6.88
CA ALA A 122 -18.20 -4.20 7.56
C ALA A 122 -19.72 -4.28 7.48
N THR A 123 -20.25 -5.28 6.77
CA THR A 123 -21.69 -5.58 6.77
C THR A 123 -22.04 -6.71 7.75
N HIS A 124 -21.10 -7.63 8.00
CA HIS A 124 -21.28 -8.80 8.87
C HIS A 124 -19.97 -9.16 9.59
N GLY A 125 -20.08 -9.72 10.80
CA GLY A 125 -18.94 -10.20 11.60
C GLY A 125 -18.34 -9.18 12.57
N LYS A 126 -17.64 -9.67 13.60
CA LYS A 126 -16.90 -8.80 14.56
C LYS A 126 -15.78 -8.05 13.83
N ASN A 127 -15.54 -6.78 14.17
CA ASN A 127 -14.45 -5.99 13.60
C ASN A 127 -13.08 -6.50 14.07
N SER A 128 -12.58 -7.53 13.39
CA SER A 128 -11.34 -8.24 13.68
C SER A 128 -10.33 -8.03 12.57
N ILE A 129 -9.05 -7.97 12.92
CA ILE A 129 -7.96 -7.70 11.96
C ILE A 129 -7.85 -8.79 10.89
N GLU A 130 -8.27 -10.01 11.22
CA GLU A 130 -8.31 -11.18 10.34
C GLU A 130 -9.25 -10.97 9.15
N GLN A 131 -10.34 -10.22 9.34
CA GLN A 131 -11.34 -9.92 8.30
C GLN A 131 -10.97 -8.73 7.42
N VAL A 132 -9.85 -8.06 7.70
CA VAL A 132 -9.35 -6.95 6.88
C VAL A 132 -8.56 -7.53 5.71
N HIS A 133 -8.95 -7.16 4.48
CA HIS A 133 -8.19 -7.51 3.27
C HIS A 133 -7.00 -6.57 3.09
N PRO A 134 -5.95 -6.96 2.34
CA PRO A 134 -5.78 -8.26 1.66
C PRO A 134 -5.55 -9.44 2.62
N VAL A 135 -6.25 -10.56 2.40
CA VAL A 135 -6.11 -11.81 3.18
C VAL A 135 -4.95 -12.67 2.70
#